data_AF-A0A1H7J201-F1
#
_entry.id   AF-A0A1H7J201-F1
#
_cell.length_a   1.000
_cell.length_b   1.000
_cell.length_c   1.000
_cell.angle_alpha   90.00
_cell.angle_beta   90.00
_cell.angle_gamma   90.00
#
_symmetry.space_group_name_H-M   'P 1'
#
loop_
_entity.id
_entity.type
_entity.pdbx_description
1 polymer ?
#
loop_
_entity_poly.entity_id
_entity_poly.type
_entity_poly.pdbx_seq_one_letter_code
_entity_poly.pdbx_strand_id
1 'polypeptide(L)'
;MRIRREDWWRSVRDRRDGLILQLLKAKVPLKEFAREILSQERQLLREAPNPAARREIQQINAKTLLTEAYTPGVTWAEFGPLLRRCQRLGFADITHEVHVACLFVQSLPYFPKKAREAFAMLDEVERKLRHLPKRHSLRKEGTQAVTHARAIAEAAGILPTPPWRSPLR
;
A
#
# COMPACT_ATOMS: atom_id res chain seq x y z
N MET A 1 -5.18 35.02 -7.48
CA MET A 1 -5.70 34.54 -6.18
C MET A 1 -4.82 33.37 -5.73
N ARG A 2 -4.07 33.49 -4.62
CA ARG A 2 -3.12 32.45 -4.18
C ARG A 2 -3.89 31.43 -3.33
N ILE A 3 -4.24 30.28 -3.89
CA ILE A 3 -4.87 29.19 -3.11
C ILE A 3 -3.91 28.80 -1.99
N ARG A 4 -4.39 28.76 -0.74
CA ARG A 4 -3.59 28.30 0.38
C ARG A 4 -3.29 26.81 0.19
N ARG A 5 -2.07 26.37 0.51
CA ARG A 5 -1.63 24.97 0.37
C ARG A 5 -2.61 23.97 1.00
N GLU A 6 -3.19 24.34 2.14
CA GLU A 6 -4.17 23.53 2.86
C GLU A 6 -5.48 23.38 2.09
N ASP A 7 -6.00 24.47 1.51
CA ASP A 7 -7.23 24.44 0.73
C ASP A 7 -7.06 23.63 -0.55
N TRP A 8 -5.88 23.71 -1.18
CA TRP A 8 -5.54 22.86 -2.32
C TRP A 8 -5.54 21.38 -1.91
N TRP A 9 -4.85 21.01 -0.84
CA TRP A 9 -4.82 19.62 -0.37
C TRP A 9 -6.18 19.10 0.07
N ARG A 10 -7.04 19.95 0.65
CA ARG A 10 -8.44 19.61 0.95
C ARG A 10 -9.19 19.27 -0.34
N SER A 11 -9.09 20.12 -1.37
CA SER A 11 -9.70 19.86 -2.68
C SER A 11 -9.19 18.56 -3.33
N VAL A 12 -7.89 18.30 -3.27
CA VAL A 12 -7.30 17.03 -3.76
C VAL A 12 -7.92 15.83 -3.05
N ARG A 13 -8.04 15.89 -1.72
CA ARG A 13 -8.63 14.83 -0.90
C ARG A 13 -10.09 14.61 -1.27
N ASP A 14 -10.90 15.67 -1.30
CA ASP A 14 -12.33 15.58 -1.58
C ASP A 14 -12.61 15.00 -2.97
N ARG A 15 -11.87 15.44 -3.99
CA ARG A 15 -11.99 14.89 -5.35
C ARG A 15 -11.60 13.42 -5.42
N ARG A 16 -10.53 13.03 -4.73
CA ARG A 16 -10.05 11.64 -4.72
C ARG A 16 -11.02 10.73 -3.99
N ASP A 17 -11.40 11.11 -2.78
CA ASP A 17 -12.29 10.31 -1.94
C ASP A 17 -13.69 10.22 -2.58
N GLY A 18 -14.17 11.31 -3.20
CA GLY A 18 -15.40 11.31 -4.01
C GLY A 18 -15.35 10.32 -5.18
N LEU A 19 -14.26 10.31 -5.96
CA LEU A 19 -14.09 9.35 -7.06
C LEU A 19 -14.02 7.91 -6.55
N ILE A 20 -13.22 7.64 -5.51
CA ILE A 20 -13.11 6.29 -4.92
C ILE A 20 -14.48 5.78 -4.48
N LEU A 21 -15.25 6.61 -3.75
CA LEU A 21 -16.59 6.23 -3.30
C LEU A 21 -17.54 5.95 -4.47
N GLN A 22 -17.47 6.72 -5.56
CA GLN A 22 -18.27 6.47 -6.75
C GLN A 22 -17.93 5.12 -7.40
N LEU A 23 -16.63 4.84 -7.60
CA LEU A 23 -16.17 3.60 -8.22
C LEU A 23 -16.52 2.37 -7.36
N LEU A 24 -16.33 2.47 -6.04
CA LEU A 24 -16.69 1.39 -5.10
C LEU A 24 -18.21 1.13 -5.08
N LYS A 25 -19.04 2.19 -5.06
CA LYS A 25 -20.50 2.05 -5.13
C LYS A 25 -20.96 1.39 -6.43
N ALA A 26 -20.30 1.73 -7.54
CA ALA A 26 -20.57 1.15 -8.85
C ALA A 26 -20.00 -0.29 -9.01
N LYS A 27 -19.18 -0.77 -8.07
CA LYS A 27 -18.52 -2.08 -8.11
C LYS A 27 -17.78 -2.32 -9.43
N VAL A 28 -17.11 -1.29 -9.94
CA VAL A 28 -16.40 -1.39 -11.22
C VAL A 28 -15.25 -2.41 -11.12
N PRO A 29 -14.92 -3.14 -12.19
CA PRO A 29 -13.78 -4.06 -12.20
C PRO A 29 -12.45 -3.34 -11.92
N LEU A 30 -11.47 -4.05 -11.35
CA LEU A 30 -10.15 -3.50 -10.97
C LEU A 30 -9.46 -2.73 -12.10
N LYS A 31 -9.53 -3.23 -13.34
CA LYS A 31 -8.93 -2.57 -14.51
C LYS A 31 -9.54 -1.19 -14.78
N GLU A 32 -10.85 -1.08 -14.65
CA GLU A 32 -11.58 0.19 -14.80
C GLU A 32 -11.30 1.11 -13.61
N PHE A 33 -11.36 0.57 -12.38
CA PHE A 33 -10.96 1.30 -11.18
C PHE A 33 -9.57 1.93 -11.35
N ALA A 34 -8.59 1.13 -11.78
CA ALA A 34 -7.22 1.59 -11.97
C ALA A 34 -7.10 2.66 -13.07
N ARG A 35 -7.85 2.52 -14.17
CA ARG A 35 -7.88 3.52 -15.24
C ARG A 35 -8.38 4.86 -14.73
N GLU A 36 -9.47 4.89 -13.97
CA GLU A 36 -10.06 6.14 -13.46
C GLU A 36 -9.16 6.83 -12.43
N ILE A 37 -8.60 6.06 -11.48
CA ILE A 37 -7.66 6.61 -10.49
C ILE A 37 -6.41 7.19 -11.17
N LEU A 38 -5.82 6.50 -12.16
CA LEU A 38 -4.66 7.02 -12.90
C LEU A 38 -5.04 8.21 -13.81
N SER A 39 -6.27 8.27 -14.30
CA SER A 39 -6.77 9.42 -15.04
C SER A 39 -6.84 10.67 -14.14
N GLN A 40 -7.44 10.53 -12.96
CA GLN A 40 -7.48 11.60 -11.97
C GLN A 40 -6.09 11.98 -11.47
N GLU A 41 -5.20 11.01 -11.23
CA GLU A 41 -3.80 11.25 -10.88
C GLU A 41 -3.16 12.22 -11.88
N ARG A 42 -3.27 11.93 -13.19
CA ARG A 42 -2.70 12.80 -14.24
C ARG A 42 -3.24 14.22 -14.22
N GLN A 43 -4.52 14.40 -13.89
CA GLN A 43 -5.10 15.74 -13.74
C GLN A 43 -4.50 16.47 -12.53
N LEU A 44 -4.51 15.83 -11.35
CA LEU A 44 -3.97 16.40 -10.11
C LEU A 44 -2.48 16.70 -10.21
N LEU A 45 -1.70 15.91 -10.94
CA LEU A 45 -0.28 16.18 -11.17
C LEU A 45 -0.01 17.44 -11.98
N ARG A 46 -0.92 17.84 -12.88
CA ARG A 46 -0.82 19.11 -13.61
C ARG A 46 -1.09 20.31 -12.70
N GLU A 47 -1.97 20.13 -11.73
CA GLU A 47 -2.37 21.16 -10.77
C GLU A 47 -1.40 21.27 -9.56
N ALA A 48 -0.54 20.26 -9.37
CA ALA A 48 0.31 20.17 -8.19
C ALA A 48 1.33 21.32 -8.10
N PRO A 49 1.44 21.98 -6.94
CA PRO A 49 2.25 23.20 -6.78
C PRO A 49 3.76 22.95 -6.81
N ASN A 50 4.21 21.71 -6.56
CA ASN A 50 5.62 21.34 -6.54
C ASN A 50 5.82 19.82 -6.71
N PRO A 51 7.07 19.36 -6.95
CA PRO A 51 7.38 17.94 -7.11
C PRO A 51 7.07 17.07 -5.88
N ALA A 52 7.15 17.62 -4.67
CA ALA A 52 6.83 16.86 -3.45
C ALA A 52 5.33 16.52 -3.39
N ALA A 53 4.47 17.49 -3.70
CA ALA A 53 3.03 17.29 -3.79
C ALA A 53 2.66 16.29 -4.90
N ARG A 54 3.35 16.34 -6.05
CA ARG A 54 3.21 15.33 -7.10
C ARG A 54 3.51 13.93 -6.60
N ARG A 55 4.64 13.76 -5.90
CA ARG A 55 5.04 12.46 -5.35
C ARG A 55 4.03 11.96 -4.33
N GLU A 56 3.57 12.81 -3.42
CA GLU A 56 2.58 12.45 -2.40
C GLU A 56 1.25 11.99 -3.02
N ILE A 57 0.75 12.67 -4.06
CA ILE A 57 -0.41 12.22 -4.83
C ILE A 57 -0.18 10.81 -5.40
N GLN A 58 0.96 10.59 -6.05
CA GLN A 58 1.29 9.29 -6.66
C GLN A 58 1.40 8.18 -5.61
N GLN A 59 1.98 8.47 -4.44
CA GLN A 59 2.11 7.53 -3.33
C GLN A 59 0.73 7.13 -2.80
N ILE A 60 -0.15 8.10 -2.54
CA ILE A 60 -1.49 7.82 -2.02
C ILE A 60 -2.30 7.01 -3.04
N ASN A 61 -2.27 7.38 -4.32
CA ASN A 61 -2.99 6.64 -5.35
C ASN A 61 -2.40 5.24 -5.56
N ALA A 62 -1.08 5.06 -5.48
CA ALA A 62 -0.47 3.73 -5.54
C ALA A 62 -0.94 2.84 -4.39
N LYS A 63 -1.03 3.38 -3.17
CA LYS A 63 -1.59 2.68 -2.00
C LYS A 63 -3.04 2.23 -2.25
N THR A 64 -3.87 3.13 -2.75
CA THR A 64 -5.29 2.85 -3.06
C THR A 64 -5.40 1.72 -4.08
N LEU A 65 -4.68 1.81 -5.20
CA LEU A 65 -4.69 0.77 -6.23
C LEU A 65 -4.26 -0.59 -5.69
N LEU A 66 -3.20 -0.64 -4.87
CA LEU A 66 -2.75 -1.89 -4.27
C LEU A 66 -3.80 -2.48 -3.31
N THR A 67 -4.49 -1.62 -2.57
CA THR A 67 -5.55 -2.04 -1.63
C THR A 67 -6.72 -2.68 -2.38
N GLU A 68 -7.17 -2.08 -3.48
CA GLU A 68 -8.25 -2.65 -4.29
C GLU A 68 -7.83 -3.93 -5.02
N ALA A 69 -6.54 -4.06 -5.36
CA ALA A 69 -6.00 -5.30 -5.93
C ALA A 69 -5.90 -6.44 -4.90
N TYR A 70 -6.13 -6.19 -3.62
CA TYR A 70 -6.23 -7.25 -2.60
C TYR A 70 -7.66 -7.80 -2.56
N THR A 71 -8.03 -8.51 -3.62
CA THR A 71 -9.33 -9.19 -3.76
C THR A 71 -9.15 -10.61 -4.30
N PRO A 72 -10.06 -11.55 -3.95
CA PRO A 72 -10.01 -12.90 -4.50
C PRO A 72 -10.03 -12.91 -6.03
N GLY A 73 -9.20 -13.75 -6.64
CA GLY A 73 -9.12 -13.91 -8.09
C GLY A 73 -8.15 -12.96 -8.80
N VAL A 74 -7.58 -11.97 -8.10
CA VAL A 74 -6.52 -11.12 -8.66
C VAL A 74 -5.25 -11.93 -8.87
N THR A 75 -4.62 -11.72 -10.03
CA THR A 75 -3.37 -12.41 -10.39
C THR A 75 -2.13 -11.64 -9.94
N TRP A 76 -0.97 -12.31 -9.87
CA TRP A 76 0.30 -11.62 -9.61
C TRP A 76 0.65 -10.61 -10.71
N ALA A 77 0.18 -10.84 -11.95
CA ALA A 77 0.37 -9.92 -13.06
C ALA A 77 -0.38 -8.58 -12.84
N GLU A 78 -1.41 -8.56 -12.01
CA GLU A 78 -2.16 -7.36 -11.63
C GLU A 78 -1.66 -6.76 -10.31
N PHE A 79 -1.45 -7.58 -9.28
CA PHE A 79 -1.00 -7.13 -7.96
C PHE A 79 0.48 -6.69 -7.96
N GLY A 80 1.35 -7.49 -8.55
CA GLY A 80 2.81 -7.30 -8.51
C GLY A 80 3.29 -5.95 -9.08
N PRO A 81 2.79 -5.48 -10.24
CA PRO A 81 3.13 -4.16 -10.75
C PRO A 81 2.71 -3.01 -9.83
N LEU A 82 1.56 -3.13 -9.14
CA LEU A 82 1.08 -2.11 -8.20
C LEU A 82 1.95 -2.07 -6.95
N LEU A 83 2.35 -3.23 -6.42
CA LEU A 83 3.29 -3.31 -5.30
C LEU A 83 4.64 -2.67 -5.66
N ARG A 84 5.20 -3.01 -6.83
CA ARG A 84 6.45 -2.40 -7.33
C ARG A 84 6.32 -0.90 -7.52
N ARG A 85 5.14 -0.41 -7.92
CA ARG A 85 4.86 1.03 -8.01
C ARG A 85 4.96 1.70 -6.63
N CYS A 86 4.36 1.12 -5.59
CA CYS A 86 4.50 1.63 -4.21
C CYS A 86 5.97 1.67 -3.78
N GLN A 87 6.71 0.57 -3.98
CA GLN A 87 8.13 0.47 -3.60
C GLN A 87 9.00 1.52 -4.32
N ARG A 88 8.81 1.71 -5.63
CA ARG A 88 9.57 2.68 -6.43
C ARG A 88 9.29 4.13 -6.06
N LEU A 89 8.04 4.46 -5.74
CA LEU A 89 7.66 5.81 -5.30
C LEU A 89 8.11 6.08 -3.85
N GLY A 90 8.43 5.01 -3.10
CA GLY A 90 8.55 5.04 -1.65
C GLY A 90 7.19 5.26 -0.98
N PHE A 91 7.20 5.33 0.34
CA PHE A 91 5.99 5.50 1.13
C PHE A 91 5.84 6.95 1.59
N ALA A 92 4.61 7.42 1.69
CA ALA A 92 4.31 8.79 2.13
C ALA A 92 4.68 8.98 3.61
N ASP A 93 4.45 7.95 4.41
CA ASP A 93 4.79 7.85 5.82
C ASP A 93 4.94 6.38 6.22
N ILE A 94 5.29 6.15 7.48
CA ILE A 94 5.43 4.81 8.05
C ILE A 94 4.10 4.04 8.11
N THR A 95 2.95 4.72 8.25
CA THR A 95 1.63 4.07 8.26
C THR A 95 1.30 3.49 6.88
N HIS A 96 1.64 4.21 5.82
CA HIS A 96 1.57 3.73 4.44
C HIS A 96 2.47 2.50 4.26
N GLU A 97 3.73 2.56 4.70
CA GLU A 97 4.65 1.42 4.61
C GLU A 97 4.12 0.17 5.34
N VAL A 98 3.60 0.34 6.57
CA VAL A 98 2.95 -0.72 7.35
C VAL A 98 1.79 -1.35 6.57
N HIS A 99 0.91 -0.52 6.04
CA HIS A 99 -0.26 -0.98 5.27
C HIS A 99 0.14 -1.84 4.07
N VAL A 100 1.14 -1.39 3.30
CA VAL A 100 1.63 -2.11 2.12
C VAL A 100 2.29 -3.43 2.50
N ALA A 101 3.14 -3.44 3.53
CA ALA A 101 3.80 -4.65 3.99
C ALA A 101 2.81 -5.71 4.50
N CYS A 102 1.82 -5.29 5.30
CA CYS A 102 0.76 -6.15 5.79
C CYS A 102 -0.08 -6.72 4.64
N LEU A 103 -0.51 -5.88 3.69
CA LEU A 103 -1.24 -6.34 2.51
C LEU A 103 -0.46 -7.36 1.68
N PHE A 104 0.84 -7.15 1.50
CA PHE A 104 1.66 -8.08 0.73
C PHE A 104 1.74 -9.45 1.43
N VAL A 105 1.94 -9.49 2.74
CA VAL A 105 1.93 -10.75 3.51
C VAL A 105 0.55 -11.41 3.51
N GLN A 106 -0.51 -10.63 3.68
CA GLN A 106 -1.89 -11.14 3.64
C GLN A 106 -2.28 -11.69 2.25
N SER A 107 -1.64 -11.22 1.18
CA SER A 107 -1.85 -11.74 -0.19
C SER A 107 -1.12 -13.06 -0.48
N LEU A 108 -0.26 -13.53 0.42
CA LEU A 108 0.52 -14.76 0.21
C LEU A 108 -0.30 -16.03 -0.03
N PRO A 109 -1.52 -16.22 0.49
CA PRO A 109 -2.37 -17.36 0.10
C PRO A 109 -2.59 -17.44 -1.41
N TYR A 110 -2.58 -16.31 -2.12
CA TYR A 110 -2.69 -16.25 -3.58
C TYR A 110 -1.33 -16.34 -4.28
N PHE A 111 -0.26 -15.91 -3.62
CA PHE A 111 1.09 -15.79 -4.21
C PHE A 111 2.19 -16.40 -3.32
N PRO A 112 2.12 -17.69 -2.96
CA PRO A 112 3.01 -18.28 -1.94
C PRO A 112 4.51 -18.20 -2.30
N LYS A 113 4.83 -18.18 -3.60
CA LYS A 113 6.21 -18.01 -4.11
C LYS A 113 6.86 -16.67 -3.72
N LYS A 114 6.07 -15.71 -3.20
CA LYS A 114 6.52 -14.38 -2.77
C LYS A 114 6.72 -14.25 -1.27
N ALA A 115 6.56 -15.33 -0.51
CA ALA A 115 6.70 -15.33 0.95
C ALA A 115 8.00 -14.68 1.44
N ARG A 116 9.15 -15.04 0.86
CA ARG A 116 10.44 -14.46 1.26
C ARG A 116 10.48 -12.94 1.12
N GLU A 117 10.03 -12.41 -0.02
CA GLU A 117 10.01 -10.96 -0.28
C GLU A 117 9.02 -10.25 0.65
N ALA A 118 7.83 -10.83 0.86
CA ALA A 118 6.80 -10.25 1.69
C ALA A 118 7.20 -10.19 3.17
N PHE A 119 7.74 -11.29 3.72
CA PHE A 119 8.19 -11.32 5.11
C PHE A 119 9.40 -10.41 5.34
N ALA A 120 10.35 -10.34 4.40
CA ALA A 120 11.47 -9.40 4.51
C ALA A 120 10.98 -7.94 4.61
N MET A 121 9.96 -7.57 3.83
CA MET A 121 9.35 -6.25 3.90
C MET A 121 8.62 -6.03 5.24
N LEU A 122 7.90 -7.04 5.75
CA LEU A 122 7.21 -6.97 7.03
C LEU A 122 8.19 -6.84 8.21
N ASP A 123 9.29 -7.59 8.20
CA ASP A 123 10.33 -7.57 9.25
C ASP A 123 10.99 -6.19 9.34
N GLU A 124 11.26 -5.56 8.18
CA GLU A 124 11.83 -4.22 8.12
C GLU A 124 10.88 -3.16 8.71
N VAL A 125 9.59 -3.26 8.41
CA VAL A 125 8.56 -2.40 9.02
C VAL A 125 8.49 -2.62 10.52
N GLU A 126 8.47 -3.87 10.97
CA GLU A 126 8.42 -4.21 12.39
C GLU A 126 9.64 -3.64 13.12
N ARG A 127 10.83 -3.73 12.51
CA ARG A 127 12.05 -3.10 13.02
C ARG A 127 11.86 -1.59 13.16
N LYS A 128 11.34 -0.89 12.15
CA LYS A 128 11.07 0.57 12.23
C LYS A 128 10.08 0.91 13.35
N LEU A 129 9.00 0.16 13.48
CA LEU A 129 8.01 0.35 14.55
C LEU A 129 8.61 0.18 15.95
N ARG A 130 9.54 -0.76 16.14
CA ARG A 130 10.22 -0.97 17.43
C ARG A 130 11.08 0.21 17.88
N HIS A 131 11.54 1.05 16.95
CA HIS A 131 12.30 2.27 17.25
C HIS A 131 11.39 3.41 17.73
N LEU A 132 10.08 3.35 17.49
CA LEU A 132 9.15 4.33 18.04
C LEU A 132 9.03 4.17 19.57
N PRO A 133 8.75 5.23 20.34
CA PRO A 133 8.52 5.12 21.78
C PRO A 133 7.40 4.13 22.10
N LYS A 134 7.54 3.38 23.21
CA LYS A 134 6.55 2.35 23.61
C LYS A 134 5.12 2.90 23.76
N ARG A 135 4.98 4.18 24.14
CA ARG A 135 3.69 4.87 24.31
C ARG A 135 3.13 5.46 23.01
N HIS A 136 3.86 5.40 21.91
CA HIS A 136 3.42 5.94 20.63
C HIS A 136 2.29 5.07 20.04
N SER A 137 1.14 5.67 19.73
CA SER A 137 -0.05 4.95 19.23
C SER A 137 0.26 4.08 18.01
N LEU A 138 0.95 4.65 17.02
CA LEU A 138 1.37 3.93 15.81
C LEU A 138 2.21 2.68 16.10
N ARG A 139 3.04 2.67 17.15
CA ARG A 139 3.79 1.45 17.51
C ARG A 139 2.83 0.34 17.89
N LYS A 140 1.83 0.65 18.72
CA LYS A 140 0.83 -0.32 19.19
C LYS A 140 -0.02 -0.83 18.02
N GLU A 141 -0.62 0.08 17.27
CA GLU A 141 -1.50 -0.25 16.13
C GLU A 141 -0.73 -0.98 15.02
N GLY A 142 0.46 -0.48 14.65
CA GLY A 142 1.30 -1.11 13.64
C GLY A 142 1.77 -2.50 14.04
N THR A 143 2.14 -2.71 15.31
CA THR A 143 2.53 -4.05 15.80
C THR A 143 1.34 -5.01 15.75
N GLN A 144 0.15 -4.55 16.13
CA GLN A 144 -1.07 -5.36 16.02
C GLN A 144 -1.38 -5.74 14.56
N ALA A 145 -1.24 -4.81 13.63
CA ALA A 145 -1.43 -5.06 12.20
C ALA A 145 -0.41 -6.08 11.67
N VAL A 146 0.86 -5.96 12.05
CA VAL A 146 1.93 -6.91 11.70
C VAL A 146 1.62 -8.31 12.24
N THR A 147 1.23 -8.43 13.51
CA THR A 147 0.84 -9.70 14.12
C THR A 147 -0.34 -10.33 13.37
N HIS A 148 -1.35 -9.53 13.04
CA HIS A 148 -2.52 -10.01 12.29
C HIS A 148 -2.14 -10.50 10.88
N ALA A 149 -1.28 -9.77 10.17
CA ALA A 149 -0.82 -10.19 8.85
C ALA A 149 -0.05 -11.53 8.90
N ARG A 150 0.80 -11.74 9.91
CA ARG A 150 1.49 -13.02 10.12
C ARG A 150 0.49 -14.15 10.38
N ALA A 151 -0.49 -13.93 11.25
CA ALA A 151 -1.51 -14.93 11.58
C ALA A 151 -2.33 -15.37 10.35
N ILE A 152 -2.64 -14.44 9.43
CA ILE A 152 -3.30 -14.78 8.16
C ILE A 152 -2.42 -15.69 7.30
N ALA A 153 -1.14 -15.36 7.14
CA ALA A 153 -0.21 -16.17 6.36
C ALA A 153 0.00 -17.56 6.99
N GLU A 154 0.13 -17.62 8.33
CA GLU A 154 0.27 -18.86 9.09
C GLU A 154 -0.97 -19.75 8.97
N ALA A 155 -2.18 -19.18 9.05
CA ALA A 155 -3.43 -19.91 8.84
C ALA A 155 -3.53 -20.54 7.44
N ALA A 156 -2.82 -19.98 6.45
CA ALA A 156 -2.70 -20.54 5.11
C ALA A 156 -1.50 -21.51 4.95
N GLY A 157 -0.81 -21.86 6.03
CA GLY A 157 0.37 -22.74 6.03
C GLY A 157 1.64 -22.07 5.51
N ILE A 158 1.68 -20.74 5.41
CA ILE A 158 2.80 -19.97 4.87
C ILE A 158 3.60 -19.37 6.02
N LEU A 159 4.74 -19.98 6.30
CA LEU A 159 5.64 -19.54 7.37
C LEU A 159 6.79 -18.69 6.81
N PRO A 160 7.33 -17.76 7.62
CA PRO A 160 8.55 -17.06 7.27
C PRO A 160 9.69 -18.06 7.07
N THR A 161 10.38 -17.96 5.94
CA THR A 161 11.54 -18.82 5.67
C THR A 161 12.69 -18.37 6.58
N PRO A 162 13.31 -19.27 7.37
CA PRO A 162 14.45 -18.89 8.20
C PRO A 162 15.60 -18.36 7.32
N PRO A 163 16.32 -17.31 7.75
CA PRO A 163 17.32 -16.63 6.90
C PRO A 163 18.50 -17.53 6.45
N TRP A 164 18.68 -18.70 7.07
CA TRP A 164 19.77 -19.65 6.75
C TRP A 164 19.39 -20.81 5.82
N ARG A 165 18.14 -20.94 5.36
CA ARG A 165 17.76 -21.94 4.34
C ARG A 165 17.76 -21.33 2.95
N SER A 166 18.94 -20.93 2.47
CA SER A 166 19.17 -20.87 1.02
C SER A 166 19.56 -22.28 0.57
N PRO A 167 18.86 -22.93 -0.37
CA PRO A 167 19.45 -24.05 -1.08
C PRO A 167 20.62 -23.49 -1.88
N LEU A 168 21.82 -23.95 -1.56
CA LEU A 168 22.99 -23.80 -2.42
C LEU A 168 22.57 -24.18 -3.86
N ARG A 169 22.68 -23.24 -4.78
CA ARG A 169 22.72 -23.49 -6.22
C ARG A 169 23.82 -22.62 -6.81
#